data_AF-A0A9E3VDC5-F1
#
_entry.id   AF-A0A9E3VDC5-F1
#
_cell.length_a   1.000
_cell.length_b   1.000
_cell.length_c   1.000
_cell.angle_alpha   90.00
_cell.angle_beta   90.00
_cell.angle_gamma   90.00
#
_symmetry.space_group_name_H-M   'P 1'
#
loop_
_entity.id
_entity.type
_entity.pdbx_description
1 polymer ?
#
loop_
_entity_poly.entity_id
_entity_poly.type
_entity_poly.pdbx_seq_one_letter_code
_entity_poly.pdbx_strand_id
1 'polypeptide(L)'
;IRLQNCVGNEIGHNVISKPNTNPEASTVQKLRGISFENSSTSHIFQNDMTRMGSGIYGYGACNSSKIECNSMTSCFHGCYFNNATIGDQISPNINTDNRWINNVDLNKLRGAVSSATSWYYNPSDPEMSPFSQQVTNMIYGIGSGNTFCGASGGKLTDETDSAELRDDVLGDVVIDDVSYIVDSTSLKKWSEQFAFLILSKDSNLLNLGTEDDMLYQNYYDSISNENTGWIQKSIDYFNEWKLDSASLANENVQADHQIESNRKTVNEILLDYYKTEPRSLDSDQINILMPIAYADPVDGGEAVYAARVLLGIDPDGNVKFEDDNTAFSGTSRQWLKIFPNPAKDILNVVCDIESSEIVLNLYSITGVLVFHAEQRNTVSNMDISRLSEGIYIVEGMSDQSPSCYVKLVVAK
;
A
#
# COMPACT_ATOMS: atom_id res chain seq x y z
N ILE A 1 2.74 8.28 -7.73
CA ILE A 1 2.39 6.95 -7.17
C ILE A 1 2.35 7.09 -5.66
N ARG A 2 1.29 6.64 -4.99
CA ARG A 2 1.16 6.72 -3.53
C ARG A 2 0.92 5.33 -2.96
N LEU A 3 1.74 4.94 -2.00
CA LEU A 3 1.63 3.72 -1.22
C LEU A 3 1.38 4.16 0.21
N GLN A 4 0.29 3.66 0.79
CA GLN A 4 -0.11 3.98 2.14
C GLN A 4 -0.50 2.68 2.80
N ASN A 5 0.24 2.31 3.85
CA ASN A 5 0.06 1.05 4.55
C ASN A 5 0.14 -0.18 3.63
N CYS A 6 1.21 -0.27 2.83
CA CYS A 6 1.41 -1.38 1.89
C CYS A 6 2.69 -2.15 2.23
N VAL A 7 2.72 -3.46 2.00
CA VAL A 7 3.85 -4.35 2.34
C VAL A 7 4.40 -5.03 1.09
N GLY A 8 5.72 -5.12 0.98
CA GLY A 8 6.39 -5.91 -0.06
C GLY A 8 6.17 -5.37 -1.47
N ASN A 9 6.01 -4.06 -1.62
CA ASN A 9 5.64 -3.45 -2.90
C ASN A 9 6.87 -3.30 -3.80
N GLU A 10 6.71 -3.61 -5.08
CA GLU A 10 7.68 -3.28 -6.11
C GLU A 10 7.17 -2.13 -6.97
N ILE A 11 7.96 -1.06 -7.05
CA ILE A 11 7.65 0.12 -7.84
C ILE A 11 8.85 0.37 -8.72
N GLY A 12 8.77 -0.08 -9.96
CA GLY A 12 9.83 0.20 -10.91
C GLY A 12 9.39 0.42 -12.33
N HIS A 13 10.33 0.93 -13.12
CA HIS A 13 10.16 1.25 -14.54
C HIS A 13 9.07 2.29 -14.84
N ASN A 14 8.75 3.17 -13.88
CA ASN A 14 7.77 4.22 -14.09
C ASN A 14 8.42 5.52 -14.56
N VAL A 15 7.70 6.27 -15.40
CA VAL A 15 8.06 7.65 -15.77
C VAL A 15 7.03 8.60 -15.17
N ILE A 16 7.48 9.44 -14.24
CA ILE A 16 6.63 10.38 -13.49
C ILE A 16 7.14 11.79 -13.75
N SER A 17 6.37 12.60 -14.46
CA SER A 17 6.83 13.94 -14.84
C SER A 17 5.76 15.00 -14.61
N LYS A 18 6.23 16.19 -14.23
CA LYS A 18 5.44 17.41 -14.29
C LYS A 18 5.98 18.28 -15.44
N PRO A 19 5.15 18.73 -16.37
CA PRO A 19 5.60 19.66 -17.39
C PRO A 19 5.96 21.02 -16.78
N ASN A 20 6.81 21.78 -17.49
CA ASN A 20 7.11 23.20 -17.22
C ASN A 20 8.09 23.50 -16.07
N THR A 21 7.74 24.42 -15.16
CA THR A 21 8.67 25.05 -14.23
C THR A 21 9.18 24.07 -13.18
N ASN A 22 10.42 24.31 -12.75
CA ASN A 22 10.98 23.57 -11.63
C ASN A 22 10.16 23.81 -10.35
N PRO A 23 10.09 22.81 -9.47
CA PRO A 23 9.41 22.88 -8.19
C PRO A 23 10.08 23.88 -7.23
N GLU A 24 9.31 24.39 -6.27
CA GLU A 24 9.78 25.29 -5.21
C GLU A 24 9.75 24.59 -3.85
N ALA A 25 10.43 25.17 -2.85
CA ALA A 25 10.50 24.60 -1.49
C ALA A 25 9.12 24.31 -0.88
N SER A 26 8.12 25.16 -1.16
CA SER A 26 6.74 25.01 -0.68
C SER A 26 6.02 23.77 -1.23
N THR A 27 6.57 23.14 -2.28
CA THR A 27 5.97 22.00 -2.97
C THR A 27 6.55 20.65 -2.55
N VAL A 28 7.62 20.63 -1.75
CA VAL A 28 8.34 19.41 -1.33
C VAL A 28 7.41 18.32 -0.82
N GLN A 29 6.49 18.67 0.08
CA GLN A 29 5.55 17.71 0.68
C GLN A 29 4.23 17.59 -0.09
N LYS A 30 4.00 18.38 -1.16
CA LYS A 30 2.71 18.42 -1.87
C LYS A 30 2.79 17.77 -3.26
N LEU A 31 3.94 17.90 -3.92
CA LEU A 31 4.20 17.38 -5.25
C LEU A 31 5.24 16.27 -5.14
N ARG A 32 4.75 15.04 -4.97
CA ARG A 32 5.58 13.85 -4.74
C ARG A 32 5.52 12.95 -5.96
N GLY A 33 6.66 12.45 -6.44
CA GLY A 33 6.70 11.47 -7.52
C GLY A 33 6.18 10.12 -7.04
N ILE A 34 6.95 9.48 -6.16
CA ILE A 34 6.59 8.26 -5.44
C ILE A 34 6.53 8.61 -3.95
N SER A 35 5.42 8.28 -3.28
CA SER A 35 5.35 8.35 -1.82
C SER A 35 5.05 6.99 -1.23
N PHE A 36 5.73 6.66 -0.14
CA PHE A 36 5.53 5.43 0.61
C PHE A 36 5.43 5.77 2.09
N GLU A 37 4.27 5.46 2.68
CA GLU A 37 3.90 5.89 4.02
C GLU A 37 3.46 4.66 4.82
N ASN A 38 4.08 4.45 5.99
CA ASN A 38 3.90 3.23 6.78
C ASN A 38 3.98 1.96 5.91
N SER A 39 4.92 1.94 4.95
CA SER A 39 4.98 0.91 3.91
C SER A 39 6.33 0.21 3.92
N SER A 40 6.48 -0.76 4.82
CA SER A 40 7.72 -1.54 5.00
C SER A 40 8.03 -2.45 3.82
N THR A 41 9.30 -2.81 3.66
CA THR A 41 9.82 -3.75 2.63
C THR A 41 9.48 -3.32 1.19
N SER A 42 9.29 -2.02 0.96
CA SER A 42 9.03 -1.51 -0.38
C SER A 42 10.33 -1.43 -1.17
N HIS A 43 10.32 -1.91 -2.41
CA HIS A 43 11.42 -1.80 -3.35
C HIS A 43 11.07 -0.78 -4.43
N ILE A 44 11.74 0.37 -4.41
CA ILE A 44 11.53 1.48 -5.34
C ILE A 44 12.74 1.55 -6.25
N PHE A 45 12.61 1.11 -7.51
CA PHE A 45 13.74 0.93 -8.40
C PHE A 45 13.51 1.40 -9.83
N GLN A 46 14.55 1.89 -10.51
CA GLN A 46 14.48 2.18 -11.96
C GLN A 46 13.29 3.07 -12.38
N ASN A 47 12.93 4.05 -11.55
CA ASN A 47 11.93 5.05 -11.90
C ASN A 47 12.59 6.34 -12.36
N ASP A 48 11.99 6.98 -13.37
CA ASP A 48 12.37 8.29 -13.86
C ASP A 48 11.38 9.35 -13.36
N MET A 49 11.84 10.23 -12.48
CA MET A 49 11.02 11.29 -11.89
C MET A 49 11.54 12.66 -12.31
N THR A 50 10.67 13.51 -12.86
CA THR A 50 11.06 14.82 -13.38
C THR A 50 10.21 15.94 -12.78
N ARG A 51 10.87 16.96 -12.20
CA ARG A 51 10.26 18.20 -11.68
C ARG A 51 9.23 17.98 -10.56
N MET A 52 9.55 17.09 -9.64
CA MET A 52 8.75 16.85 -8.42
C MET A 52 9.28 17.67 -7.25
N GLY A 53 8.40 18.10 -6.33
CA GLY A 53 8.84 18.68 -5.04
C GLY A 53 9.75 17.70 -4.29
N SER A 54 9.31 16.45 -4.17
CA SER A 54 10.17 15.33 -3.80
C SER A 54 10.05 14.26 -4.87
N GLY A 55 11.16 13.78 -5.44
CA GLY A 55 11.13 12.61 -6.31
C GLY A 55 10.51 11.43 -5.56
N ILE A 56 11.15 11.05 -4.47
CA ILE A 56 10.70 10.02 -3.54
C ILE A 56 10.40 10.66 -2.18
N TYR A 57 9.28 10.29 -1.57
CA TYR A 57 8.85 10.79 -0.27
C TYR A 57 8.55 9.61 0.68
N GLY A 58 9.22 9.55 1.83
CA GLY A 58 8.96 8.56 2.87
C GLY A 58 8.35 9.19 4.12
N TYR A 59 7.41 8.49 4.77
CA TYR A 59 6.78 8.93 6.03
C TYR A 59 6.45 7.73 6.94
N GLY A 60 6.77 7.85 8.23
CA GLY A 60 6.45 6.83 9.23
C GLY A 60 7.20 5.50 9.06
N ALA A 61 6.58 4.38 9.42
CA ALA A 61 7.25 3.08 9.51
C ALA A 61 7.45 2.43 8.13
N CYS A 62 8.61 2.60 7.49
CA CYS A 62 8.93 2.00 6.19
C CYS A 62 10.19 1.12 6.25
N ASN A 63 10.34 0.36 7.35
CA ASN A 63 11.51 -0.48 7.63
C ASN A 63 11.88 -1.38 6.44
N SER A 64 13.18 -1.61 6.28
CA SER A 64 13.76 -2.50 5.25
C SER A 64 13.34 -2.17 3.81
N SER A 65 12.94 -0.92 3.54
CA SER A 65 12.61 -0.46 2.19
C SER A 65 13.87 -0.04 1.44
N LYS A 66 13.97 -0.43 0.17
CA LYS A 66 15.16 -0.27 -0.67
C LYS A 66 14.88 0.72 -1.79
N ILE A 67 15.74 1.73 -1.94
CA ILE A 67 15.64 2.76 -2.99
C ILE A 67 16.91 2.71 -3.83
N GLU A 68 16.79 2.33 -5.11
CA GLU A 68 17.96 2.12 -5.98
C GLU A 68 17.68 2.39 -7.46
N CYS A 69 18.71 2.78 -8.22
CA CYS A 69 18.65 2.96 -9.66
C CYS A 69 17.58 3.92 -10.18
N ASN A 70 17.08 4.83 -9.33
CA ASN A 70 16.10 5.83 -9.74
C ASN A 70 16.79 7.06 -10.32
N SER A 71 16.21 7.67 -11.36
CA SER A 71 16.64 8.96 -11.89
C SER A 71 15.71 10.06 -11.41
N MET A 72 16.23 11.06 -10.72
CA MET A 72 15.49 12.24 -10.27
C MET A 72 16.06 13.47 -10.96
N THR A 73 15.29 14.01 -11.90
CA THR A 73 15.68 15.13 -12.76
C THR A 73 14.93 16.41 -12.41
N SER A 74 15.66 17.46 -12.05
CA SER A 74 15.08 18.78 -11.73
C SER A 74 14.00 18.74 -10.64
N CYS A 75 14.04 17.75 -9.75
CA CYS A 75 13.23 17.71 -8.54
C CYS A 75 13.76 18.74 -7.53
N PHE A 76 12.95 19.20 -6.57
CA PHE A 76 13.46 20.09 -5.52
C PHE A 76 14.42 19.32 -4.61
N HIS A 77 13.92 18.21 -4.05
CA HIS A 77 14.73 17.15 -3.46
C HIS A 77 14.62 15.87 -4.29
N GLY A 78 15.68 15.06 -4.31
CA GLY A 78 15.62 13.70 -4.85
C GLY A 78 14.73 12.87 -3.93
N CYS A 79 15.19 12.67 -2.70
CA CYS A 79 14.42 12.00 -1.66
C CYS A 79 14.18 12.94 -0.47
N TYR A 80 12.97 12.88 0.09
CA TYR A 80 12.60 13.59 1.30
C TYR A 80 11.96 12.62 2.30
N PHE A 81 12.54 12.49 3.50
CA PHE A 81 12.03 11.61 4.54
C PHE A 81 11.47 12.44 5.70
N ASN A 82 10.19 12.29 5.99
CA ASN A 82 9.57 12.99 7.09
C ASN A 82 9.34 11.99 8.22
N ASN A 83 10.18 11.99 9.26
CA ASN A 83 10.08 11.05 10.38
C ASN A 83 9.90 9.58 9.95
N ALA A 84 10.62 9.17 8.90
CA ALA A 84 10.47 7.84 8.32
C ALA A 84 11.50 6.87 8.90
N THR A 85 11.17 5.59 9.03
CA THR A 85 12.17 4.53 9.06
C THR A 85 12.33 3.99 7.65
N ILE A 86 13.55 3.73 7.20
CA ILE A 86 13.80 3.12 5.87
C ILE A 86 14.74 1.91 5.93
N GLY A 87 15.48 1.74 7.04
CA GLY A 87 16.52 0.74 7.17
C GLY A 87 17.75 1.04 6.30
N ASP A 88 18.76 0.18 6.35
CA ASP A 88 19.93 0.29 5.49
C ASP A 88 19.59 -0.02 4.04
N GLN A 89 20.07 0.82 3.11
CA GLN A 89 19.62 0.76 1.72
C GLN A 89 20.19 -0.44 0.97
N ILE A 90 21.48 -0.76 1.13
CA ILE A 90 22.14 -1.91 0.47
C ILE A 90 23.45 -2.25 1.22
N SER A 91 24.08 -3.37 0.84
CA SER A 91 25.36 -3.82 1.43
C SER A 91 26.50 -2.79 1.27
N PRO A 92 27.46 -2.70 2.21
CA PRO A 92 28.56 -1.73 2.19
C PRO A 92 29.52 -1.73 0.99
N ASN A 93 29.38 -2.71 0.10
CA ASN A 93 30.22 -2.87 -1.10
C ASN A 93 29.45 -2.63 -2.42
N ILE A 94 28.18 -2.27 -2.33
CA ILE A 94 27.29 -2.05 -3.45
C ILE A 94 26.85 -0.59 -3.39
N ASN A 95 26.77 0.07 -4.53
CA ASN A 95 26.26 1.43 -4.60
C ASN A 95 24.80 1.42 -5.10
N THR A 96 23.99 2.38 -4.64
CA THR A 96 22.55 2.39 -4.93
C THR A 96 22.23 2.83 -6.35
N ASP A 97 23.23 3.32 -7.10
CA ASP A 97 23.14 3.78 -8.50
C ASP A 97 22.02 4.79 -8.81
N ASN A 98 21.41 5.36 -7.79
CA ASN A 98 20.40 6.37 -8.01
C ASN A 98 21.08 7.66 -8.57
N ARG A 99 20.43 8.39 -9.52
CA ARG A 99 20.92 9.62 -10.20
C ARG A 99 20.13 10.93 -9.92
N TRP A 100 20.86 12.01 -9.60
CA TRP A 100 20.43 13.28 -8.99
C TRP A 100 20.67 14.42 -10.00
N ILE A 101 19.90 14.44 -11.09
CA ILE A 101 20.22 15.24 -12.28
C ILE A 101 19.60 16.65 -12.16
N ASN A 102 20.43 17.68 -12.02
CA ASN A 102 19.98 19.09 -12.02
C ASN A 102 18.86 19.42 -11.01
N ASN A 103 18.80 18.71 -9.88
CA ASN A 103 17.83 19.00 -8.81
C ASN A 103 18.04 20.41 -8.21
N VAL A 104 16.96 21.06 -7.77
CA VAL A 104 16.94 22.50 -7.43
C VAL A 104 17.73 22.81 -6.14
N ASP A 105 17.48 22.09 -5.05
CA ASP A 105 18.23 22.29 -3.79
C ASP A 105 19.59 21.58 -3.88
N LEU A 106 20.60 22.05 -3.13
CA LEU A 106 21.90 21.39 -3.07
C LEU A 106 21.80 20.04 -2.35
N ASN A 107 21.01 19.98 -1.28
CA ASN A 107 20.80 18.77 -0.51
C ASN A 107 19.73 17.91 -1.19
N LYS A 108 20.13 16.77 -1.78
CA LYS A 108 19.19 15.96 -2.57
C LYS A 108 18.52 14.88 -1.73
N LEU A 109 19.19 14.44 -0.65
CA LEU A 109 18.57 13.72 0.46
C LEU A 109 18.28 14.75 1.57
N ARG A 110 17.01 14.91 1.96
CA ARG A 110 16.61 15.80 3.06
C ARG A 110 15.56 15.18 3.98
N GLY A 111 15.37 15.79 5.14
CA GLY A 111 14.41 15.37 6.16
C GLY A 111 15.09 14.69 7.35
N ALA A 112 14.40 13.73 7.98
CA ALA A 112 14.86 12.96 9.12
C ALA A 112 14.46 11.48 8.96
N VAL A 113 15.41 10.57 9.19
CA VAL A 113 15.15 9.12 9.27
C VAL A 113 15.46 8.58 10.66
N SER A 114 14.53 7.80 11.19
CA SER A 114 14.47 7.41 12.60
C SER A 114 15.64 6.54 13.09
N SER A 115 16.26 5.77 12.21
CA SER A 115 17.42 4.93 12.49
C SER A 115 18.61 5.33 11.62
N ALA A 116 19.83 4.94 12.03
CA ALA A 116 21.03 5.19 11.24
C ALA A 116 20.92 4.47 9.89
N THR A 117 20.71 5.20 8.80
CA THR A 117 20.74 4.63 7.44
C THR A 117 22.06 4.93 6.77
N SER A 118 22.72 3.89 6.28
CA SER A 118 23.89 3.97 5.42
C SER A 118 23.47 4.15 3.96
N TRP A 119 24.04 5.15 3.29
CA TRP A 119 23.80 5.41 1.87
C TRP A 119 25.09 5.27 1.08
N TYR A 120 25.08 4.38 0.10
CA TYR A 120 26.24 4.05 -0.71
C TYR A 120 26.07 4.57 -2.14
N TYR A 121 27.09 5.27 -2.64
CA TYR A 121 27.09 5.86 -3.99
C TYR A 121 28.47 5.78 -4.63
N ASN A 122 28.53 5.92 -5.95
CA ASN A 122 29.79 6.01 -6.69
C ASN A 122 30.28 7.47 -6.73
N PRO A 123 31.40 7.83 -6.08
CA PRO A 123 31.88 9.21 -6.02
C PRO A 123 32.53 9.68 -7.33
N SER A 124 32.77 8.78 -8.30
CA SER A 124 33.28 9.16 -9.61
C SER A 124 32.21 9.76 -10.53
N ASP A 125 30.93 9.53 -10.22
CA ASP A 125 29.81 10.14 -10.93
C ASP A 125 29.21 11.28 -10.07
N PRO A 126 29.37 12.56 -10.47
CA PRO A 126 28.84 13.68 -9.71
C PRO A 126 27.31 13.66 -9.63
N GLU A 127 26.61 13.01 -10.56
CA GLU A 127 25.16 12.86 -10.54
C GLU A 127 24.70 11.81 -9.53
N MET A 128 25.57 10.92 -9.05
CA MET A 128 25.21 9.95 -7.99
C MET A 128 25.47 10.49 -6.59
N SER A 129 26.13 11.65 -6.45
CA SER A 129 26.42 12.23 -5.14
C SER A 129 25.14 12.71 -4.45
N PRO A 130 24.78 12.14 -3.30
CA PRO A 130 23.52 12.48 -2.68
C PRO A 130 23.47 13.87 -2.07
N PHE A 131 24.64 14.44 -1.72
CA PHE A 131 24.78 15.65 -0.91
C PHE A 131 23.71 15.70 0.21
N SER A 132 23.97 15.07 1.36
CA SER A 132 23.09 15.15 2.54
C SER A 132 23.78 15.92 3.64
N GLN A 133 23.03 16.78 4.33
CA GLN A 133 23.52 17.45 5.53
C GLN A 133 23.01 16.81 6.84
N GLN A 134 21.92 16.03 6.82
CA GLN A 134 21.21 15.65 8.06
C GLN A 134 20.40 14.34 8.03
N VAL A 135 20.24 13.67 6.88
CA VAL A 135 19.31 12.51 6.77
C VAL A 135 19.97 11.20 7.16
N THR A 136 21.21 10.97 6.76
CA THR A 136 21.86 9.66 6.87
C THR A 136 23.04 9.82 7.79
N ASN A 137 23.19 8.92 8.78
CA ASN A 137 24.31 9.00 9.73
C ASN A 137 25.66 8.82 9.02
N MET A 138 25.71 8.06 7.91
CA MET A 138 26.93 7.87 7.13
C MET A 138 26.63 7.78 5.62
N ILE A 139 27.22 8.69 4.83
CA ILE A 139 27.26 8.61 3.36
C ILE A 139 28.63 8.08 2.97
N TYR A 140 28.66 6.96 2.26
CA TYR A 140 29.88 6.30 1.83
C TYR A 140 30.03 6.35 0.31
N GLY A 141 31.11 6.97 -0.14
CA GLY A 141 31.57 6.83 -1.52
C GLY A 141 32.29 5.49 -1.67
N ILE A 142 31.72 4.55 -2.42
CA ILE A 142 32.38 3.28 -2.74
C ILE A 142 33.05 3.45 -4.10
N GLY A 143 34.37 3.28 -4.16
CA GLY A 143 35.12 3.30 -5.42
C GLY A 143 34.69 2.13 -6.32
N SER A 144 34.29 2.42 -7.57
CA SER A 144 33.91 1.47 -8.64
C SER A 144 33.41 0.11 -8.14
N GLY A 145 32.39 0.11 -7.28
CA GLY A 145 31.69 -1.10 -6.85
C GLY A 145 30.79 -1.63 -7.96
N ASN A 146 30.36 -2.89 -7.82
CA ASN A 146 29.36 -3.48 -8.71
C ASN A 146 28.09 -2.59 -8.71
N THR A 147 27.60 -2.26 -9.90
CA THR A 147 26.33 -1.54 -10.06
C THR A 147 25.17 -2.49 -9.81
N PHE A 148 24.19 -2.08 -9.02
CA PHE A 148 23.08 -2.95 -8.60
C PHE A 148 21.88 -2.93 -9.55
N CYS A 149 21.88 -2.07 -10.58
CA CYS A 149 20.74 -1.90 -11.50
C CYS A 149 20.38 -3.09 -12.41
N GLY A 150 20.89 -4.28 -12.13
CA GLY A 150 20.62 -5.52 -12.87
C GLY A 150 20.01 -6.65 -12.05
N ALA A 151 19.93 -6.53 -10.72
CA ALA A 151 19.28 -7.55 -9.89
C ALA A 151 17.83 -7.12 -9.63
N SER A 152 16.87 -7.90 -10.11
CA SER A 152 15.51 -7.92 -9.57
C SER A 152 15.64 -7.96 -8.05
N GLY A 153 15.16 -6.91 -7.37
CA GLY A 153 15.19 -6.85 -5.92
C GLY A 153 14.64 -8.15 -5.37
N GLY A 154 15.29 -8.68 -4.35
CA GLY A 154 14.84 -9.89 -3.69
C GLY A 154 13.37 -9.70 -3.29
N LYS A 155 12.49 -10.38 -4.02
CA LYS A 155 11.11 -10.55 -3.62
C LYS A 155 11.12 -11.25 -2.27
N LEU A 156 10.45 -10.69 -1.29
CA LEU A 156 9.92 -11.52 -0.19
C LEU A 156 8.90 -12.55 -0.70
N THR A 157 8.40 -12.41 -1.94
CA THR A 157 7.26 -13.19 -2.44
C THR A 157 7.58 -14.32 -3.42
N ASP A 158 8.80 -14.44 -3.98
CA ASP A 158 9.09 -15.55 -4.92
C ASP A 158 10.40 -16.30 -4.66
N GLU A 159 11.35 -15.77 -3.87
CA GLU A 159 12.47 -16.55 -3.37
C GLU A 159 12.86 -16.05 -1.97
N THR A 160 12.55 -16.83 -0.92
CA THR A 160 13.49 -17.34 0.12
C THR A 160 12.86 -17.45 1.51
N ASP A 161 12.49 -18.68 1.89
CA ASP A 161 12.56 -19.21 3.26
C ASP A 161 14.04 -19.23 3.74
N SER A 162 14.77 -18.11 3.61
CA SER A 162 16.14 -18.00 4.11
C SER A 162 16.14 -17.21 5.40
N ALA A 163 16.85 -17.72 6.40
CA ALA A 163 16.98 -17.05 7.67
C ALA A 163 17.57 -15.64 7.51
N GLU A 164 18.51 -15.46 6.58
CA GLU A 164 19.11 -14.16 6.28
C GLU A 164 18.07 -13.11 5.84
N LEU A 165 17.15 -13.46 4.94
CA LEU A 165 16.11 -12.52 4.51
C LEU A 165 15.08 -12.25 5.62
N ARG A 166 14.70 -13.29 6.38
CA ARG A 166 13.83 -13.12 7.56
C ARG A 166 14.46 -12.14 8.55
N ASP A 167 15.74 -12.31 8.84
CA ASP A 167 16.46 -11.52 9.84
C ASP A 167 16.70 -10.07 9.37
N ASP A 168 16.97 -9.83 8.07
CA ASP A 168 17.06 -8.46 7.49
C ASP A 168 15.72 -7.69 7.55
N VAL A 169 14.60 -8.41 7.50
CA VAL A 169 13.26 -7.80 7.41
C VAL A 169 12.58 -7.66 8.77
N LEU A 170 12.74 -8.67 9.63
CA LEU A 170 11.99 -8.80 10.88
C LEU A 170 12.88 -8.75 12.12
N GLY A 171 14.17 -9.03 11.98
CA GLY A 171 15.10 -9.23 13.10
C GLY A 171 15.07 -8.08 14.09
N ASP A 172 15.30 -6.86 13.62
CA ASP A 172 15.33 -5.64 14.45
C ASP A 172 14.04 -5.43 15.24
N VAL A 173 12.88 -5.80 14.68
CA VAL A 173 11.58 -5.68 15.37
C VAL A 173 11.44 -6.78 16.43
N VAL A 174 11.82 -8.01 16.09
CA VAL A 174 11.69 -9.19 16.95
C VAL A 174 12.58 -9.10 18.18
N ILE A 175 13.76 -8.48 18.06
CA ILE A 175 14.69 -8.27 19.18
C ILE A 175 14.54 -6.90 19.86
N ASP A 176 13.56 -6.08 19.45
CA ASP A 176 13.29 -4.73 19.97
C ASP A 176 14.48 -3.74 19.82
N ASP A 177 15.22 -3.81 18.71
CA ASP A 177 16.39 -2.96 18.42
C ASP A 177 16.06 -1.80 17.44
N VAL A 178 14.80 -1.65 17.01
CA VAL A 178 14.39 -0.52 16.18
C VAL A 178 14.44 0.79 16.99
N SER A 179 15.35 1.68 16.61
CA SER A 179 15.44 3.04 17.16
C SER A 179 14.62 4.04 16.35
N TYR A 180 13.89 4.92 17.07
CA TYR A 180 13.09 5.99 16.46
C TYR A 180 13.64 7.37 16.88
N ILE A 181 13.84 8.30 15.92
CA ILE A 181 14.30 9.68 16.21
C ILE A 181 13.26 10.42 17.06
N VAL A 182 11.99 10.15 16.81
CA VAL A 182 10.88 10.60 17.64
C VAL A 182 10.31 9.36 18.30
N ASP A 183 10.47 9.26 19.62
CA ASP A 183 9.81 8.24 20.43
C ASP A 183 8.29 8.43 20.29
N SER A 184 7.73 7.69 19.34
CA SER A 184 6.31 7.58 19.17
C SER A 184 5.99 6.10 19.35
N THR A 185 5.36 5.80 20.49
CA THR A 185 4.76 4.49 20.78
C THR A 185 3.98 3.97 19.57
N SER A 186 3.37 4.88 18.81
CA SER A 186 2.74 4.65 17.52
C SER A 186 3.60 3.91 16.49
N LEU A 187 4.83 4.39 16.22
CA LEU A 187 5.71 3.76 15.22
C LEU A 187 6.21 2.38 15.68
N LYS A 188 6.44 2.21 16.99
CA LYS A 188 6.76 0.89 17.55
C LYS A 188 5.60 -0.09 17.34
N LYS A 189 4.37 0.32 17.64
CA LYS A 189 3.17 -0.49 17.44
C LYS A 189 2.95 -0.86 15.96
N TRP A 190 3.26 0.05 15.04
CA TRP A 190 3.24 -0.23 13.61
C TRP A 190 4.22 -1.33 13.20
N SER A 191 5.47 -1.23 13.64
CA SER A 191 6.49 -2.25 13.37
C SER A 191 6.11 -3.61 13.97
N GLU A 192 5.58 -3.62 15.19
CA GLU A 192 5.10 -4.85 15.85
C GLU A 192 3.96 -5.51 15.07
N GLN A 193 2.96 -4.73 14.68
CA GLN A 193 1.83 -5.22 13.89
C GLN A 193 2.29 -5.79 12.55
N PHE A 194 3.25 -5.12 11.90
CA PHE A 194 3.83 -5.57 10.65
C PHE A 194 4.54 -6.92 10.78
N ALA A 195 5.45 -7.05 11.76
CA ALA A 195 6.20 -8.29 11.95
C ALA A 195 5.27 -9.46 12.30
N PHE A 196 4.28 -9.22 13.16
CA PHE A 196 3.27 -10.20 13.49
C PHE A 196 2.45 -10.63 12.26
N LEU A 197 2.03 -9.69 11.42
CA LEU A 197 1.27 -9.98 10.20
C LEU A 197 2.05 -10.91 9.26
N ILE A 198 3.34 -10.65 9.03
CA ILE A 198 4.18 -11.48 8.16
C ILE A 198 4.29 -12.90 8.74
N LEU A 199 4.64 -13.03 10.02
CA LEU A 199 4.79 -14.33 10.68
C LEU A 199 3.47 -15.11 10.75
N SER A 200 2.33 -14.42 10.87
CA SER A 200 1.00 -15.06 10.89
C SER A 200 0.59 -15.63 9.53
N LYS A 201 1.04 -15.02 8.43
CA LYS A 201 0.72 -15.45 7.07
C LYS A 201 1.63 -16.57 6.59
N ASP A 202 2.88 -16.59 7.05
CA ASP A 202 3.85 -17.61 6.69
C ASP A 202 4.51 -18.21 7.94
N SER A 203 3.94 -19.34 8.37
CA SER A 203 4.44 -20.08 9.53
C SER A 203 5.81 -20.74 9.31
N ASN A 204 6.30 -20.83 8.06
CA ASN A 204 7.63 -21.39 7.80
C ASN A 204 8.73 -20.48 8.34
N LEU A 205 8.50 -19.16 8.35
CA LEU A 205 9.43 -18.17 8.90
C LEU A 205 9.72 -18.38 10.40
N LEU A 206 8.82 -19.04 11.12
CA LEU A 206 9.00 -19.41 12.53
C LEU A 206 9.92 -20.64 12.71
N ASN A 207 10.22 -21.39 11.65
CA ASN A 207 10.88 -22.69 11.71
C ASN A 207 11.82 -22.91 10.51
N LEU A 208 12.87 -22.09 10.37
CA LEU A 208 13.85 -22.19 9.29
C LEU A 208 15.04 -23.12 9.61
N GLY A 209 15.04 -23.73 10.80
CA GLY A 209 16.10 -24.63 11.28
C GLY A 209 17.31 -23.89 11.82
N THR A 210 17.13 -22.65 12.28
CA THR A 210 18.20 -21.78 12.80
C THR A 210 18.12 -21.60 14.31
N GLU A 211 19.20 -21.13 14.94
CA GLU A 211 19.21 -20.86 16.38
C GLU A 211 18.25 -19.73 16.78
N ASP A 212 17.99 -18.80 15.86
CA ASP A 212 17.10 -17.66 16.09
C ASP A 212 15.62 -18.01 15.99
N ASP A 213 15.24 -19.19 15.47
CA ASP A 213 13.83 -19.61 15.35
C ASP A 213 13.07 -19.48 16.69
N MET A 214 13.74 -19.75 17.81
CA MET A 214 13.15 -19.63 19.14
C MET A 214 12.78 -18.17 19.49
N LEU A 215 13.53 -17.19 19.01
CA LEU A 215 13.22 -15.76 19.21
C LEU A 215 11.93 -15.40 18.48
N TYR A 216 11.80 -15.81 17.22
CA TYR A 216 10.63 -15.54 16.39
C TYR A 216 9.36 -16.23 16.93
N GLN A 217 9.47 -17.48 17.39
CA GLN A 217 8.36 -18.21 18.02
C GLN A 217 7.90 -17.51 19.29
N ASN A 218 8.82 -17.18 20.19
CA ASN A 218 8.49 -16.47 21.43
C ASN A 218 7.86 -15.11 21.18
N TYR A 219 8.38 -14.37 20.20
CA TYR A 219 7.82 -13.09 19.77
C TYR A 219 6.38 -13.28 19.25
N TYR A 220 6.16 -14.20 18.32
CA TYR A 220 4.85 -14.48 17.75
C TYR A 220 3.84 -14.89 18.83
N ASP A 221 4.23 -15.80 19.73
CA ASP A 221 3.38 -16.28 20.81
C ASP A 221 3.01 -15.16 21.79
N SER A 222 3.94 -14.25 22.11
CA SER A 222 3.67 -13.07 22.94
C SER A 222 2.63 -12.17 22.28
N ILE A 223 2.91 -11.72 21.05
CA ILE A 223 2.07 -10.74 20.34
C ILE A 223 0.68 -11.33 20.00
N SER A 224 0.59 -12.64 19.76
CA SER A 224 -0.67 -13.32 19.44
C SER A 224 -1.75 -13.21 20.53
N ASN A 225 -1.34 -12.96 21.77
CA ASN A 225 -2.21 -12.84 22.94
C ASN A 225 -2.41 -11.38 23.40
N GLU A 226 -1.73 -10.44 22.77
CA GLU A 226 -1.87 -9.00 23.00
C GLU A 226 -2.91 -8.38 22.06
N ASN A 227 -3.14 -7.06 22.21
CA ASN A 227 -4.08 -6.30 21.37
C ASN A 227 -3.83 -6.49 19.87
N THR A 228 -2.57 -6.46 19.44
CA THR A 228 -2.17 -6.70 18.05
C THR A 228 -2.67 -8.04 17.52
N GLY A 229 -2.48 -9.13 18.29
CA GLY A 229 -2.98 -10.46 17.93
C GLY A 229 -4.51 -10.53 17.88
N TRP A 230 -5.21 -9.88 18.82
CA TRP A 230 -6.69 -9.83 18.83
C TRP A 230 -7.26 -9.01 17.67
N ILE A 231 -6.64 -7.87 17.34
CA ILE A 231 -6.98 -7.06 16.18
C ILE A 231 -6.84 -7.88 14.90
N GLN A 232 -5.71 -8.58 14.74
CA GLN A 232 -5.46 -9.39 13.55
C GLN A 232 -6.47 -10.53 13.42
N LYS A 233 -6.74 -11.26 14.52
CA LYS A 233 -7.79 -12.31 14.56
C LYS A 233 -9.15 -11.75 14.14
N SER A 234 -9.51 -10.54 14.57
CA SER A 234 -10.77 -9.90 14.18
C SER A 234 -10.83 -9.66 12.66
N ILE A 235 -9.73 -9.15 12.08
CA ILE A 235 -9.61 -8.93 10.63
C ILE A 235 -9.65 -10.24 9.84
N ASP A 236 -8.95 -11.27 10.29
CA ASP A 236 -8.92 -12.57 9.62
C ASP A 236 -10.30 -13.23 9.63
N TYR A 237 -10.98 -13.23 10.78
CA TYR A 237 -12.36 -13.71 10.88
C TYR A 237 -13.32 -12.89 10.01
N PHE A 238 -13.14 -11.58 9.91
CA PHE A 238 -13.93 -10.75 9.00
C PHE A 238 -13.71 -11.14 7.54
N ASN A 239 -12.46 -11.34 7.11
CA ASN A 239 -12.10 -11.77 5.75
C ASN A 239 -12.66 -13.16 5.40
N GLU A 240 -12.81 -14.02 6.40
CA GLU A 240 -13.47 -15.33 6.30
C GLU A 240 -14.99 -15.28 6.42
N TRP A 241 -15.59 -14.09 6.51
CA TRP A 241 -17.03 -13.85 6.73
C TRP A 241 -17.58 -14.43 8.05
N LYS A 242 -16.72 -14.68 9.04
CA LYS A 242 -17.09 -15.12 10.40
C LYS A 242 -17.35 -13.92 11.30
N LEU A 243 -18.40 -13.15 10.99
CA LEU A 243 -18.68 -11.86 11.63
C LEU A 243 -18.83 -11.93 13.16
N ASP A 244 -19.37 -13.01 13.72
CA ASP A 244 -19.50 -13.17 15.17
C ASP A 244 -18.16 -13.47 15.85
N SER A 245 -17.33 -14.30 15.23
CA SER A 245 -15.95 -14.55 15.71
C SER A 245 -15.11 -13.27 15.61
N ALA A 246 -15.30 -12.49 14.55
CA ALA A 246 -14.65 -11.20 14.38
C ALA A 246 -15.04 -10.19 15.47
N SER A 247 -16.34 -10.11 15.82
CA SER A 247 -16.82 -9.27 16.92
C SER A 247 -16.23 -9.72 18.26
N LEU A 248 -16.27 -11.01 18.57
CA LEU A 248 -15.71 -11.52 19.82
C LEU A 248 -14.21 -11.26 19.94
N ALA A 249 -13.46 -11.42 18.85
CA ALA A 249 -12.04 -11.07 18.83
C ALA A 249 -11.82 -9.56 19.07
N ASN A 250 -12.63 -8.70 18.45
CA ASN A 250 -12.56 -7.25 18.64
C ASN A 250 -12.91 -6.82 20.07
N GLU A 251 -13.89 -7.47 20.71
CA GLU A 251 -14.28 -7.22 22.11
C GLU A 251 -13.12 -7.48 23.08
N ASN A 252 -12.30 -8.50 22.80
CA ASN A 252 -11.15 -8.87 23.63
C ASN A 252 -10.00 -7.86 23.57
N VAL A 253 -9.96 -6.96 22.57
CA VAL A 253 -8.96 -5.88 22.50
C VAL A 253 -9.13 -4.94 23.70
N GLN A 254 -8.13 -4.88 24.58
CA GLN A 254 -8.07 -3.96 25.72
C GLN A 254 -7.20 -2.77 25.33
N ALA A 255 -7.76 -1.85 24.55
CA ALA A 255 -6.99 -0.74 23.96
C ALA A 255 -6.34 0.15 25.04
N ASP A 256 -5.02 0.22 25.01
CA ASP A 256 -4.21 1.06 25.90
C ASP A 256 -3.74 2.35 25.19
N HIS A 257 -3.72 2.33 23.86
CA HIS A 257 -3.25 3.42 23.01
C HIS A 257 -4.30 3.86 21.98
N GLN A 258 -4.14 5.08 21.46
CA GLN A 258 -5.08 5.67 20.50
C GLN A 258 -5.23 4.82 19.23
N ILE A 259 -4.16 4.21 18.72
CA ILE A 259 -4.19 3.34 17.54
C ILE A 259 -5.11 2.14 17.76
N GLU A 260 -4.96 1.46 18.91
CA GLU A 260 -5.75 0.28 19.27
C GLU A 260 -7.21 0.67 19.52
N SER A 261 -7.44 1.81 20.19
CA SER A 261 -8.77 2.35 20.45
C SER A 261 -9.49 2.69 19.15
N ASN A 262 -8.83 3.38 18.23
CA ASN A 262 -9.36 3.69 16.90
C ASN A 262 -9.67 2.41 16.14
N ARG A 263 -8.74 1.43 16.13
CA ARG A 263 -8.92 0.19 15.39
C ARG A 263 -10.07 -0.65 15.93
N LYS A 264 -10.19 -0.78 17.25
CA LYS A 264 -11.33 -1.43 17.91
C LYS A 264 -12.65 -0.78 17.51
N THR A 265 -12.71 0.55 17.60
CA THR A 265 -13.90 1.35 17.28
C THR A 265 -14.31 1.20 15.82
N VAL A 266 -13.36 1.31 14.88
CA VAL A 266 -13.64 1.18 13.44
C VAL A 266 -14.07 -0.24 13.10
N ASN A 267 -13.45 -1.26 13.69
CA ASN A 267 -13.84 -2.66 13.49
C ASN A 267 -15.26 -2.93 14.00
N GLU A 268 -15.64 -2.37 15.15
CA GLU A 268 -16.99 -2.50 15.71
C GLU A 268 -18.03 -1.93 14.73
N ILE A 269 -17.83 -0.69 14.27
CA ILE A 269 -18.72 -0.05 13.28
C ILE A 269 -18.74 -0.81 11.95
N LEU A 270 -17.59 -1.29 11.48
CA LEU A 270 -17.49 -2.10 10.26
C LEU A 270 -18.31 -3.39 10.38
N LEU A 271 -18.18 -4.10 11.50
CA LEU A 271 -18.90 -5.35 11.73
C LEU A 271 -20.40 -5.12 11.82
N ASP A 272 -20.84 -4.07 12.53
CA ASP A 272 -22.24 -3.69 12.62
C ASP A 272 -22.83 -3.32 11.25
N TYR A 273 -22.06 -2.58 10.44
CA TYR A 273 -22.43 -2.23 9.07
C TYR A 273 -22.68 -3.48 8.19
N TYR A 274 -21.89 -4.55 8.38
CA TYR A 274 -22.07 -5.80 7.63
C TYR A 274 -23.08 -6.78 8.27
N LYS A 275 -23.44 -6.61 9.54
CA LYS A 275 -24.45 -7.43 10.24
C LYS A 275 -25.88 -6.90 10.07
N THR A 276 -26.05 -5.63 9.70
CA THR A 276 -27.35 -4.97 9.62
C THR A 276 -27.78 -4.72 8.17
N GLU A 277 -29.09 -4.84 7.91
CA GLU A 277 -29.70 -4.51 6.61
C GLU A 277 -30.84 -3.50 6.85
N PRO A 278 -30.93 -2.40 6.08
CA PRO A 278 -30.01 -2.00 5.01
C PRO A 278 -28.65 -1.54 5.57
N ARG A 279 -27.59 -1.78 4.80
CA ARG A 279 -26.23 -1.34 5.17
C ARG A 279 -26.11 0.17 5.05
N SER A 280 -26.15 0.86 6.17
CA SER A 280 -25.99 2.31 6.25
C SER A 280 -25.32 2.69 7.55
N LEU A 281 -24.44 3.69 7.48
CA LEU A 281 -23.91 4.32 8.69
C LEU A 281 -24.96 5.30 9.25
N ASP A 282 -25.20 5.22 10.55
CA ASP A 282 -26.02 6.23 11.23
C ASP A 282 -25.21 7.50 11.57
N SER A 283 -25.90 8.53 12.06
CA SER A 283 -25.27 9.82 12.37
C SER A 283 -24.23 9.71 13.49
N ASP A 284 -24.41 8.82 14.46
CA ASP A 284 -23.47 8.65 15.56
C ASP A 284 -22.20 7.93 15.09
N GLN A 285 -22.35 6.89 14.27
CA GLN A 285 -21.24 6.20 13.62
C GLN A 285 -20.43 7.14 12.73
N ILE A 286 -21.09 7.99 11.92
CA ILE A 286 -20.39 9.00 11.11
C ILE A 286 -19.62 9.98 12.00
N ASN A 287 -20.24 10.47 13.07
CA ASN A 287 -19.60 11.41 14.00
C ASN A 287 -18.38 10.80 14.71
N ILE A 288 -18.36 9.48 14.93
CA ILE A 288 -17.22 8.75 15.49
C ILE A 288 -16.13 8.53 14.44
N LEU A 289 -16.48 8.12 13.23
CA LEU A 289 -15.52 7.80 12.16
C LEU A 289 -14.80 9.05 11.63
N MET A 290 -15.49 10.20 11.55
CA MET A 290 -14.94 11.44 10.99
C MET A 290 -13.63 11.89 11.65
N PRO A 291 -13.55 12.09 12.98
CA PRO A 291 -12.28 12.48 13.61
C PRO A 291 -11.17 11.44 13.42
N ILE A 292 -11.50 10.14 13.35
CA ILE A 292 -10.52 9.08 13.07
C ILE A 292 -10.01 9.20 11.62
N ALA A 293 -10.89 9.40 10.65
CA ALA A 293 -10.53 9.48 9.24
C ALA A 293 -9.66 10.72 8.91
N TYR A 294 -9.84 11.82 9.64
CA TYR A 294 -9.02 13.04 9.52
C TYR A 294 -7.77 13.05 10.40
N ALA A 295 -7.55 12.03 11.23
CA ALA A 295 -6.32 11.92 12.02
C ALA A 295 -5.10 11.64 11.13
N ASP A 296 -3.91 11.95 11.65
CA ASP A 296 -2.65 11.55 11.02
C ASP A 296 -2.53 10.01 11.11
N PRO A 297 -2.29 9.29 10.00
CA PRO A 297 -2.13 7.83 10.03
C PRO A 297 -0.99 7.31 10.92
N VAL A 298 0.02 8.11 11.21
CA VAL A 298 1.05 7.74 12.19
C VAL A 298 0.45 7.62 13.58
N ASP A 299 -0.35 8.59 14.01
CA ASP A 299 -0.94 8.62 15.35
C ASP A 299 -2.24 7.81 15.47
N GLY A 300 -3.06 7.83 14.41
CA GLY A 300 -4.36 7.17 14.37
C GLY A 300 -4.31 5.71 13.92
N GLY A 301 -3.17 5.29 13.35
CA GLY A 301 -2.92 3.93 12.86
C GLY A 301 -3.75 3.53 11.65
N GLU A 302 -3.79 2.23 11.37
CA GLU A 302 -4.51 1.68 10.20
C GLU A 302 -6.01 2.00 10.18
N ALA A 303 -6.59 2.23 11.36
CA ALA A 303 -7.99 2.60 11.53
C ALA A 303 -8.37 3.86 10.76
N VAL A 304 -7.42 4.78 10.56
CA VAL A 304 -7.61 6.00 9.76
C VAL A 304 -8.02 5.64 8.33
N TYR A 305 -7.32 4.69 7.70
CA TYR A 305 -7.62 4.26 6.34
C TYR A 305 -8.95 3.51 6.26
N ALA A 306 -9.24 2.63 7.22
CA ALA A 306 -10.51 1.91 7.27
C ALA A 306 -11.70 2.88 7.48
N ALA A 307 -11.55 3.89 8.32
CA ALA A 307 -12.56 4.93 8.53
C ALA A 307 -12.80 5.76 7.25
N ARG A 308 -11.72 6.13 6.54
CA ARG A 308 -11.81 6.82 5.23
C ARG A 308 -12.60 6.00 4.21
N VAL A 309 -12.34 4.69 4.14
CA VAL A 309 -13.07 3.78 3.23
C VAL A 309 -14.54 3.67 3.60
N LEU A 310 -14.86 3.51 4.90
CA LEU A 310 -16.24 3.44 5.37
C LEU A 310 -17.03 4.72 5.08
N LEU A 311 -16.37 5.87 5.21
CA LEU A 311 -16.96 7.19 4.94
C LEU A 311 -16.92 7.59 3.46
N GLY A 312 -16.16 6.87 2.62
CA GLY A 312 -15.97 7.24 1.21
C GLY A 312 -15.18 8.54 0.98
N ILE A 313 -14.27 8.93 1.89
CA ILE A 313 -13.54 10.20 1.82
C ILE A 313 -12.02 10.03 1.58
N ASP A 314 -11.41 11.06 0.97
CA ASP A 314 -9.95 11.23 0.89
C ASP A 314 -9.57 12.63 1.40
N PRO A 315 -9.01 12.75 2.62
CA PRO A 315 -8.73 14.05 3.23
C PRO A 315 -7.51 14.76 2.62
N ASP A 316 -6.60 14.05 1.94
CA ASP A 316 -5.45 14.62 1.23
C ASP A 316 -5.81 15.03 -0.20
N GLY A 317 -7.01 14.66 -0.62
CA GLY A 317 -7.67 15.07 -1.84
C GLY A 317 -8.40 16.41 -1.66
N ASN A 318 -7.82 17.47 -2.25
CA ASN A 318 -8.67 18.39 -3.02
C ASN A 318 -9.30 17.70 -4.25
N VAL A 319 -9.08 16.39 -4.42
CA VAL A 319 -10.00 15.50 -5.12
C VAL A 319 -10.98 15.02 -4.08
N LYS A 320 -12.11 15.72 -3.96
CA LYS A 320 -13.30 15.07 -3.43
C LYS A 320 -13.43 13.74 -4.19
N PHE A 321 -13.42 12.61 -3.49
CA PHE A 321 -14.35 11.58 -3.89
C PHE A 321 -15.69 12.26 -3.65
N GLU A 322 -16.24 12.86 -4.70
CA GLU A 322 -17.58 13.39 -4.63
C GLU A 322 -18.45 12.19 -4.25
N ASP A 323 -18.98 12.22 -3.03
CA ASP A 323 -20.33 11.74 -2.76
C ASP A 323 -21.27 12.53 -3.68
N ASP A 324 -21.20 12.23 -4.98
CA ASP A 324 -22.03 12.86 -5.98
C ASP A 324 -23.28 12.00 -6.17
N ASN A 325 -24.13 12.11 -5.16
CA ASN A 325 -25.56 12.25 -5.41
C ASN A 325 -25.90 13.59 -6.12
N THR A 326 -24.91 14.33 -6.64
CA THR A 326 -25.08 15.57 -7.42
C THR A 326 -24.18 15.70 -8.67
N ALA A 327 -24.27 14.73 -9.58
CA ALA A 327 -24.02 14.94 -11.02
C ALA A 327 -22.67 15.57 -11.43
N PHE A 328 -21.63 14.73 -11.43
CA PHE A 328 -20.42 14.86 -12.22
C PHE A 328 -20.75 15.11 -13.70
N SER A 329 -20.64 16.36 -14.15
CA SER A 329 -20.74 16.76 -15.56
C SER A 329 -19.38 16.63 -16.28
N GLY A 330 -18.67 15.54 -16.01
CA GLY A 330 -17.60 15.01 -16.85
C GLY A 330 -17.95 13.56 -17.20
N THR A 331 -18.73 13.33 -18.25
CA THR A 331 -19.25 12.00 -18.58
C THR A 331 -18.15 10.97 -18.89
N SER A 332 -17.63 10.29 -17.87
CA SER A 332 -17.35 8.87 -17.97
C SER A 332 -18.70 8.17 -17.87
N ARG A 333 -19.43 8.06 -18.99
CA ARG A 333 -20.64 7.25 -19.04
C ARG A 333 -20.20 5.82 -18.73
N GLN A 334 -20.63 5.29 -17.58
CA GLN A 334 -20.58 3.85 -17.33
C GLN A 334 -21.52 3.19 -18.33
N TRP A 335 -20.96 2.85 -19.48
CA TRP A 335 -21.71 2.33 -20.61
C TRP A 335 -22.05 0.86 -20.43
N LEU A 336 -21.43 0.15 -19.48
CA LEU A 336 -21.73 -1.26 -19.18
C LEU A 336 -22.51 -1.38 -17.86
N LYS A 337 -23.67 -2.06 -17.90
CA LYS A 337 -24.50 -2.38 -16.73
C LYS A 337 -24.82 -3.87 -16.72
N ILE A 338 -24.83 -4.48 -15.54
CA ILE A 338 -25.19 -5.90 -15.37
C ILE A 338 -26.28 -6.07 -14.32
N PHE A 339 -27.24 -6.98 -14.54
CA PHE A 339 -28.27 -7.33 -13.56
C PHE A 339 -28.92 -8.69 -13.84
N PRO A 340 -29.46 -9.39 -12.82
CA PRO A 340 -29.33 -9.08 -11.39
C PRO A 340 -27.88 -9.23 -10.92
N ASN A 341 -27.54 -8.65 -9.77
CA ASN A 341 -26.27 -8.86 -9.09
C ASN A 341 -26.52 -8.79 -7.57
N PRO A 342 -26.48 -9.92 -6.83
CA PRO A 342 -26.02 -11.25 -7.25
C PRO A 342 -26.86 -11.92 -8.36
N ALA A 343 -26.22 -12.73 -9.19
CA ALA A 343 -26.85 -13.52 -10.24
C ALA A 343 -26.66 -15.02 -10.02
N LYS A 344 -27.59 -15.83 -10.53
CA LYS A 344 -27.56 -17.30 -10.38
C LYS A 344 -27.21 -17.99 -11.70
N ASP A 345 -28.08 -17.84 -12.69
CA ASP A 345 -27.97 -18.56 -13.98
C ASP A 345 -27.83 -17.63 -15.19
N ILE A 346 -28.52 -16.49 -15.17
CA ILE A 346 -28.57 -15.56 -16.30
C ILE A 346 -28.17 -14.17 -15.81
N LEU A 347 -27.20 -13.57 -16.50
CA LEU A 347 -26.79 -12.18 -16.33
C LEU A 347 -27.26 -11.37 -17.53
N ASN A 348 -28.07 -10.34 -17.31
CA ASN A 348 -28.41 -9.37 -18.35
C ASN A 348 -27.29 -8.33 -18.39
N VAL A 349 -26.76 -8.07 -19.58
CA VAL A 349 -25.72 -7.08 -19.83
C VAL A 349 -26.30 -6.01 -20.75
N VAL A 350 -26.28 -4.77 -20.28
CA VAL A 350 -26.74 -3.60 -21.05
C VAL A 350 -25.55 -2.70 -21.33
N CYS A 351 -25.32 -2.45 -22.62
CA CYS A 351 -24.30 -1.56 -23.15
C CYS A 351 -24.95 -0.29 -23.72
N ASP A 352 -24.78 0.84 -23.05
CA ASP A 352 -25.29 2.16 -23.42
C ASP A 352 -24.29 2.92 -24.33
N ILE A 353 -23.84 2.23 -25.37
CA ILE A 353 -22.99 2.76 -26.45
C ILE A 353 -23.43 2.20 -27.81
N GLU A 354 -23.37 3.05 -28.83
CA GLU A 354 -23.53 2.62 -30.22
C GLU A 354 -22.17 2.15 -30.75
N SER A 355 -21.86 0.87 -30.55
CA SER A 355 -20.66 0.22 -31.08
C SER A 355 -21.04 -0.91 -32.02
N SER A 356 -20.29 -1.08 -33.12
CA SER A 356 -20.44 -2.23 -34.01
C SER A 356 -19.91 -3.53 -33.39
N GLU A 357 -19.08 -3.44 -32.36
CA GLU A 357 -18.43 -4.57 -31.71
C GLU A 357 -18.16 -4.28 -30.24
N ILE A 358 -18.73 -5.11 -29.38
CA ILE A 358 -18.52 -5.05 -27.94
C ILE A 358 -17.98 -6.41 -27.52
N VAL A 359 -16.83 -6.41 -26.86
CA VAL A 359 -16.23 -7.61 -26.30
C VAL A 359 -16.49 -7.62 -24.80
N LEU A 360 -17.06 -8.71 -24.31
CA LEU A 360 -17.26 -8.96 -22.90
C LEU A 360 -16.32 -10.07 -22.45
N ASN A 361 -15.49 -9.76 -21.46
CA ASN A 361 -14.66 -10.73 -20.77
C ASN A 361 -15.10 -10.84 -19.32
N LEU A 362 -15.06 -12.06 -18.79
CA LEU A 362 -15.33 -12.34 -17.39
C LEU A 362 -14.11 -12.99 -16.78
N TYR A 363 -13.58 -12.44 -15.71
CA TYR A 363 -12.41 -12.93 -15.01
C TYR A 363 -12.76 -13.41 -13.61
N SER A 364 -12.07 -14.45 -13.13
CA SER A 364 -12.02 -14.76 -11.70
C SER A 364 -11.32 -13.63 -10.93
N ILE A 365 -11.45 -13.62 -9.60
CA ILE A 365 -10.67 -12.70 -8.74
C ILE A 365 -9.15 -12.88 -8.87
N THR A 366 -8.68 -14.02 -9.38
CA THR A 366 -7.26 -14.29 -9.65
C THR A 366 -6.82 -13.83 -11.04
N GLY A 367 -7.70 -13.16 -11.81
CA GLY A 367 -7.40 -12.65 -13.15
C GLY A 367 -7.50 -13.68 -14.27
N VAL A 368 -8.01 -14.89 -14.00
CA VAL A 368 -8.18 -15.93 -15.03
C VAL A 368 -9.45 -15.66 -15.82
N LEU A 369 -9.34 -15.57 -17.14
CA LEU A 369 -10.50 -15.44 -18.04
C LEU A 369 -11.35 -16.71 -17.98
N VAL A 370 -12.58 -16.59 -17.51
CA VAL A 370 -13.54 -17.71 -17.36
C VAL A 370 -14.67 -17.66 -18.38
N PHE A 371 -14.93 -16.51 -18.99
CA PHE A 371 -15.95 -16.36 -20.03
C PHE A 371 -15.58 -15.24 -21.00
N HIS A 372 -15.91 -15.42 -22.28
CA HIS A 372 -15.69 -14.46 -23.36
C HIS A 372 -16.86 -14.46 -24.33
N ALA A 373 -17.34 -13.28 -24.70
CA ALA A 373 -18.35 -13.12 -25.74
C ALA A 373 -18.15 -11.84 -26.54
N GLU A 374 -18.35 -11.95 -27.84
CA GLU A 374 -18.47 -10.81 -28.75
C GLU A 374 -19.94 -10.56 -29.04
N GLN A 375 -20.38 -9.31 -28.92
CA GLN A 375 -21.77 -8.94 -29.15
C GLN A 375 -21.89 -7.65 -29.96
N ARG A 376 -23.00 -7.56 -30.70
CA ARG A 376 -23.39 -6.39 -31.50
C ARG A 376 -24.62 -5.67 -30.96
N ASN A 377 -25.25 -6.21 -29.92
CA ASN A 377 -26.47 -5.68 -29.34
C ASN A 377 -26.15 -4.90 -28.06
N THR A 378 -26.90 -3.83 -27.85
CA THR A 378 -26.86 -3.01 -26.62
C THR A 378 -27.47 -3.72 -25.42
N VAL A 379 -28.16 -4.85 -25.61
CA VAL A 379 -28.66 -5.70 -24.54
C VAL A 379 -28.42 -7.15 -24.91
N SER A 380 -27.85 -7.93 -23.98
CA SER A 380 -27.68 -9.36 -24.14
C SER A 380 -27.90 -10.11 -22.83
N ASN A 381 -28.16 -11.40 -22.96
CA ASN A 381 -28.25 -12.31 -21.83
C ASN A 381 -27.06 -13.26 -21.91
N MET A 382 -26.34 -13.38 -20.81
CA MET A 382 -25.19 -14.26 -20.65
C MET A 382 -25.57 -15.41 -19.70
N ASP A 383 -25.42 -16.64 -20.16
CA ASP A 383 -25.58 -17.84 -19.32
C ASP A 383 -24.32 -18.03 -18.47
N ILE A 384 -24.47 -17.81 -17.17
CA ILE A 384 -23.43 -17.94 -16.16
C ILE A 384 -23.63 -19.16 -15.26
N SER A 385 -24.58 -20.04 -15.57
CA SER A 385 -24.92 -21.23 -14.76
C SER A 385 -23.74 -22.18 -14.53
N ARG A 386 -22.72 -22.12 -15.39
CA ARG A 386 -21.49 -22.92 -15.30
C ARG A 386 -20.43 -22.33 -14.35
N LEU A 387 -20.56 -21.08 -13.94
CA LEU A 387 -19.63 -20.46 -13.01
C LEU A 387 -19.86 -20.99 -11.59
N SER A 388 -18.78 -21.18 -10.83
CA SER A 388 -18.88 -21.50 -9.41
C SER A 388 -19.36 -20.28 -8.63
N GLU A 389 -19.97 -20.48 -7.46
CA GLU A 389 -20.26 -19.40 -6.52
C GLU A 389 -19.00 -18.59 -6.22
N GLY A 390 -19.11 -17.26 -6.20
CA GLY A 390 -17.96 -16.39 -5.97
C GLY A 390 -18.08 -15.00 -6.62
N ILE A 391 -16.96 -14.28 -6.60
CA ILE A 391 -16.84 -12.94 -7.18
C ILE A 391 -16.10 -13.03 -8.52
N TYR A 392 -16.57 -12.27 -9.50
CA TYR A 392 -15.99 -12.17 -10.84
C TYR A 392 -15.89 -10.70 -11.25
N ILE A 393 -15.01 -10.42 -12.20
CA ILE A 393 -14.86 -9.10 -12.82
C ILE A 393 -15.34 -9.18 -14.27
N VAL A 394 -16.34 -8.38 -14.61
CA VAL A 394 -16.82 -8.20 -15.98
C VAL A 394 -16.09 -7.03 -16.60
N GLU A 395 -15.40 -7.25 -17.71
CA GLU A 395 -14.77 -6.22 -18.53
C GLU A 395 -15.55 -6.09 -19.84
N GLY A 396 -15.96 -4.87 -20.16
CA GLY A 396 -16.46 -4.51 -21.49
C GLY A 396 -15.42 -3.70 -22.24
N MET A 397 -15.14 -4.08 -23.49
CA MET A 397 -14.30 -3.34 -24.42
C MET A 397 -15.09 -2.95 -25.66
N SER A 398 -14.84 -1.75 -26.16
CA SER A 398 -15.38 -1.23 -27.42
C SER A 398 -14.32 -0.37 -28.10
N ASP A 399 -14.41 -0.26 -29.41
CA ASP A 399 -13.64 0.68 -30.23
C ASP A 399 -14.01 2.17 -29.97
N GLN A 400 -15.24 2.43 -29.53
CA GLN A 400 -15.78 3.78 -29.31
C GLN A 400 -15.69 4.26 -27.86
N SER A 401 -15.29 3.41 -26.91
CA SER A 401 -15.29 3.77 -25.48
C SER A 401 -14.18 3.05 -24.71
N PRO A 402 -13.58 3.70 -23.68
CA PRO A 402 -12.61 3.05 -22.81
C PRO A 402 -13.17 1.79 -22.16
N SER A 403 -12.30 0.85 -21.82
CA SER A 403 -12.68 -0.37 -21.10
C SER A 403 -13.44 -0.04 -19.82
N CYS A 404 -14.50 -0.79 -19.55
CA CYS A 404 -15.36 -0.62 -18.37
C CYS A 404 -15.35 -1.90 -17.55
N TYR A 405 -15.25 -1.77 -16.22
CA TYR A 405 -15.21 -2.92 -15.29
C TYR A 405 -16.41 -2.90 -14.35
N VAL A 406 -17.03 -4.07 -14.13
CA VAL A 406 -18.14 -4.24 -13.20
C VAL A 406 -17.95 -5.51 -12.39
N LYS A 407 -18.13 -5.44 -11.07
CA LYS A 407 -18.09 -6.60 -10.17
C LYS A 407 -19.37 -7.42 -10.32
N LEU A 408 -19.24 -8.73 -10.54
CA LEU A 408 -20.33 -9.71 -10.52
C LEU A 408 -20.20 -10.62 -9.29
N VAL A 409 -21.31 -10.85 -8.60
CA VAL A 409 -21.44 -11.87 -7.54
C VAL A 409 -22.31 -13.00 -8.06
N VAL A 410 -21.79 -14.23 -8.05
CA VAL A 410 -22.54 -15.45 -8.40
C VAL A 410 -22.95 -16.14 -7.11
N ALA A 411 -24.26 -16.29 -6.89
CA ALA A 411 -24.84 -16.94 -5.71
C ALA A 411 -25.83 -18.04 -6.16
N LYS A 412 -25.50 -19.31 -5.91
CA LYS A 412 -26.31 -20.47 -6.34
C LYS A 412 -27.26 -20.95 -5.26
#